data_AF-A0AA37AZB7-F1
#
_entry.id   AF-A0AA37AZB7-F1
#
_cell.length_a   1.000
_cell.length_b   1.000
_cell.length_c   1.000
_cell.angle_alpha   90.00
_cell.angle_beta   90.00
_cell.angle_gamma   90.00
#
_symmetry.space_group_name_H-M   'P 1'
#
loop_
_entity.id
_entity.type
_entity.pdbx_description
1 polymer ?
#
loop_
_entity_poly.entity_id
_entity_poly.type
_entity_poly.pdbx_seq_one_letter_code
_entity_poly.pdbx_strand_id
1 'polypeptide(L)'
;MRMTQLALIPALLAKILSFVGLAWLLNGCAPSVQTVYLTPEVKGQVVVLKNGASAQFFPLAKSNIYHRKYPEKAVESDTNGQFTLAAESQVEASWLMAGHAFNYYPLFIEKGPLRYQLLAEASVKMHHLETLTLSSIIVESELKGEPLLEDSAPSALHRCNFSWLTQLRRSLAVNSVLEQHFTQRSALSTQEQTYVDDQYQQTRLWLAQVKRSCDWRDRHGLPNYDDMKAGNEYFKQIDSALSNKSLSKHDNESNTK
;
A
#
# COMPACT_ATOMS: atom_id res chain seq x y z
N MET A 1 -66.36 -19.92 -53.38
CA MET A 1 -66.38 -19.73 -51.91
C MET A 1 -64.93 -19.72 -51.44
N ARG A 2 -64.54 -18.67 -50.71
CA ARG A 2 -63.16 -18.29 -50.33
C ARG A 2 -62.62 -19.17 -49.18
N MET A 3 -61.30 -18.99 -48.95
CA MET A 3 -60.45 -19.49 -47.84
C MET A 3 -59.87 -20.88 -48.11
N THR A 4 -58.56 -21.04 -48.30
CA THR A 4 -57.55 -20.97 -47.23
C THR A 4 -56.15 -20.61 -47.75
N GLN A 5 -55.70 -19.38 -47.49
CA GLN A 5 -54.29 -19.01 -47.45
C GLN A 5 -54.05 -18.31 -46.13
N LEU A 6 -53.56 -19.02 -45.11
CA LEU A 6 -53.03 -18.42 -43.86
C LEU A 6 -52.52 -19.54 -42.95
N ALA A 7 -51.35 -20.11 -43.24
CA ALA A 7 -50.68 -21.01 -42.29
C ALA A 7 -49.15 -21.06 -42.42
N LEU A 8 -48.52 -20.26 -43.29
CA LEU A 8 -47.07 -20.37 -43.56
C LEU A 8 -46.21 -19.22 -43.02
N ILE A 9 -46.81 -18.21 -42.40
CA ILE A 9 -46.10 -17.03 -41.88
C ILE A 9 -45.61 -17.20 -40.41
N PRO A 10 -46.30 -17.87 -39.47
CA PRO A 10 -45.89 -17.84 -38.07
C PRO A 10 -44.68 -18.75 -37.74
N ALA A 11 -44.45 -19.81 -38.52
CA ALA A 11 -43.36 -20.77 -38.27
C ALA A 11 -41.97 -20.21 -38.65
N LEU A 12 -41.90 -19.31 -39.63
CA LEU A 12 -40.64 -18.69 -40.06
C LEU A 12 -40.20 -17.58 -39.09
N LEU A 13 -41.16 -16.78 -38.61
CA LEU A 13 -40.94 -15.72 -37.62
C LEU A 13 -40.48 -16.28 -36.26
N ALA A 14 -41.08 -17.39 -35.81
CA ALA A 14 -40.64 -18.06 -34.58
C ALA A 14 -39.20 -18.57 -34.67
N LYS A 15 -38.80 -19.16 -35.82
CA LYS A 15 -37.42 -19.64 -36.03
C LYS A 15 -36.40 -18.49 -36.08
N ILE A 16 -36.75 -17.36 -36.68
CA ILE A 16 -35.87 -16.17 -36.73
C ILE A 16 -35.72 -15.54 -35.34
N LEU A 17 -36.81 -15.42 -34.57
CA LEU A 17 -36.76 -14.94 -33.18
C LEU A 17 -35.97 -15.87 -32.24
N SER A 18 -36.05 -17.19 -32.43
CA SER A 18 -35.21 -18.14 -31.68
C SER A 18 -33.73 -18.04 -32.03
N PHE A 19 -33.37 -17.75 -33.29
CA PHE A 19 -31.98 -17.55 -33.70
C PHE A 19 -31.39 -16.24 -33.17
N VAL A 20 -32.16 -15.15 -33.17
CA VAL A 20 -31.72 -13.87 -32.58
C VAL A 20 -31.60 -13.98 -31.06
N GLY A 21 -32.52 -14.68 -30.39
CA GLY A 21 -32.41 -14.94 -28.94
C GLY A 21 -31.19 -15.80 -28.56
N LEU A 22 -30.84 -16.81 -29.37
CA LEU A 22 -29.65 -17.64 -29.15
C LEU A 22 -28.34 -16.85 -29.38
N ALA A 23 -28.30 -15.95 -30.37
CA ALA A 23 -27.14 -15.10 -30.62
C ALA A 23 -26.90 -14.09 -29.49
N TRP A 24 -27.97 -13.60 -28.84
CA TRP A 24 -27.87 -12.76 -27.64
C TRP A 24 -27.43 -13.54 -26.40
N LEU A 25 -27.79 -14.82 -26.28
CA LEU A 25 -27.31 -15.71 -25.21
C LEU A 25 -25.84 -16.11 -25.38
N LEU A 26 -25.29 -16.09 -26.60
CA LEU A 26 -23.88 -16.36 -26.88
C LEU A 26 -22.94 -15.18 -26.58
N ASN A 27 -23.46 -13.98 -26.31
CA ASN A 27 -22.68 -12.82 -25.86
C ASN A 27 -22.38 -12.82 -24.35
N GLY A 28 -22.88 -13.79 -23.59
CA GLY A 28 -22.73 -13.83 -22.12
C GLY A 28 -21.32 -14.22 -21.62
N CYS A 29 -20.42 -14.66 -22.50
CA CYS A 29 -19.11 -15.22 -22.14
C CYS A 29 -18.01 -14.80 -23.13
N ALA A 30 -18.09 -13.60 -23.71
CA ALA A 30 -16.97 -13.08 -24.49
C ALA A 30 -15.86 -12.67 -23.51
N PRO A 31 -14.65 -13.27 -23.57
CA PRO A 31 -13.53 -12.76 -22.80
C PRO A 31 -13.29 -11.31 -23.23
N SER A 32 -13.44 -10.35 -22.30
CA SER A 32 -13.04 -8.99 -22.59
C SER A 32 -11.52 -8.91 -22.53
N VAL A 33 -10.93 -8.42 -23.62
CA VAL A 33 -9.53 -8.02 -23.62
C VAL A 33 -9.47 -6.68 -22.90
N GLN A 34 -8.85 -6.66 -21.72
CA GLN A 34 -8.78 -5.47 -20.89
C GLN A 34 -7.38 -5.27 -20.33
N THR A 35 -7.05 -4.01 -20.07
CA THR A 35 -5.84 -3.64 -19.33
C THR A 35 -6.02 -4.00 -17.86
N VAL A 36 -5.09 -4.76 -17.32
CA VAL A 36 -5.00 -5.08 -15.90
C VAL A 36 -3.74 -4.41 -15.36
N TYR A 37 -3.92 -3.55 -14.35
CA TYR A 37 -2.83 -2.92 -13.63
C TYR A 37 -2.29 -3.89 -12.57
N LEU A 38 -0.99 -4.09 -12.63
CA LEU A 38 -0.19 -4.96 -11.77
C LEU A 38 0.35 -4.23 -10.54
N THR A 39 0.41 -2.90 -10.60
CA THR A 39 0.78 -2.02 -9.49
C THR A 39 -0.09 -0.76 -9.54
N PRO A 40 -0.28 -0.05 -8.41
CA PRO A 40 -0.91 1.26 -8.43
C PRO A 40 0.04 2.32 -9.00
N GLU A 41 -0.50 3.44 -9.45
CA GLU A 41 0.29 4.65 -9.66
C GLU A 41 0.56 5.28 -8.30
N VAL A 42 1.81 5.68 -8.05
CA VAL A 42 2.20 6.27 -6.77
C VAL A 42 2.77 7.65 -7.00
N LYS A 43 2.10 8.64 -6.42
CA LYS A 43 2.56 10.03 -6.35
C LYS A 43 3.03 10.31 -4.94
N GLY A 44 4.08 11.09 -4.79
CA GLY A 44 4.63 11.29 -3.46
C GLY A 44 5.71 12.32 -3.38
N GLN A 45 6.17 12.54 -2.15
CA GLN A 45 7.28 13.43 -1.86
C GLN A 45 8.22 12.77 -0.86
N VAL A 46 9.51 12.76 -1.18
CA VAL A 46 10.57 12.33 -0.28
C VAL A 46 11.12 13.57 0.42
N VAL A 47 11.10 13.55 1.75
CA VAL A 47 11.62 14.62 2.59
C VAL A 47 12.67 14.10 3.55
N VAL A 48 13.67 14.94 3.82
CA VAL A 48 14.63 14.72 4.89
C VAL A 48 14.24 15.54 6.12
N LEU A 49 14.16 14.88 7.26
CA LEU A 49 14.06 15.52 8.56
C LEU A 49 15.48 15.80 9.06
N LYS A 50 15.84 17.08 9.16
CA LYS A 50 17.10 17.50 9.76
C LYS A 50 16.92 17.71 11.25
N ASN A 51 17.57 16.88 12.05
CA ASN A 51 17.52 16.94 13.50
C ASN A 51 18.57 17.96 13.98
N GLY A 52 18.12 19.06 14.56
CA GLY A 52 18.95 20.13 15.10
C GLY A 52 18.21 20.87 16.23
N ALA A 53 18.64 22.09 16.57
CA ALA A 53 17.95 22.93 17.58
C ALA A 53 16.47 23.19 17.24
N SER A 54 16.12 23.14 15.95
CA SER A 54 14.74 23.10 15.44
C SER A 54 14.66 22.07 14.32
N ALA A 55 13.91 21.00 14.50
CA ALA A 55 13.72 19.99 13.47
C ALA A 55 12.86 20.56 12.33
N GLN A 56 13.29 20.35 11.09
CA GLN A 56 12.61 20.87 9.90
C GLN A 56 12.65 19.85 8.76
N PHE A 57 11.59 19.85 7.95
CA PHE A 57 11.48 19.03 6.76
C PHE A 57 12.05 19.76 5.55
N PHE A 58 12.91 19.09 4.80
CA PHE A 58 13.43 19.60 3.53
C PHE A 58 13.15 18.61 2.41
N PRO A 59 12.81 19.07 1.20
CA PRO A 59 12.66 18.18 0.05
C PRO A 59 13.97 17.46 -0.27
N LEU A 60 13.87 16.15 -0.58
CA LEU A 60 15.02 15.34 -0.96
C LEU A 60 14.98 14.99 -2.45
N ALA A 61 15.72 15.76 -3.24
CA ALA A 61 15.86 15.56 -4.68
C ALA A 61 16.75 14.38 -5.05
N LYS A 62 16.60 13.87 -6.28
CA LYS A 62 17.43 12.79 -6.88
C LYS A 62 17.48 11.53 -6.02
N SER A 63 16.35 11.14 -5.44
CA SER A 63 16.16 9.83 -4.84
C SER A 63 15.60 8.90 -5.90
N ASN A 64 16.10 7.68 -6.02
CA ASN A 64 15.58 6.69 -6.97
C ASN A 64 14.38 5.97 -6.33
N ILE A 65 13.25 5.94 -7.02
CA ILE A 65 12.02 5.27 -6.56
C ILE A 65 11.57 4.25 -7.59
N TYR A 66 11.32 3.01 -7.15
CA TYR A 66 10.92 1.93 -8.06
C TYR A 66 10.15 0.79 -7.37
N HIS A 67 9.42 0.00 -8.15
CA HIS A 67 8.83 -1.25 -7.68
C HIS A 67 9.87 -2.38 -7.70
N ARG A 68 9.88 -3.26 -6.68
CA ARG A 68 10.85 -4.37 -6.60
C ARG A 68 10.99 -5.20 -7.87
N LYS A 69 9.86 -5.45 -8.54
CA LYS A 69 9.77 -6.29 -9.74
C LYS A 69 10.23 -5.57 -11.01
N TYR A 70 10.29 -4.24 -10.98
CA TYR A 70 10.57 -3.38 -12.13
C TYR A 70 11.61 -2.30 -11.77
N PRO A 71 12.82 -2.68 -11.30
CA PRO A 71 13.87 -1.71 -10.92
C PRO A 71 14.37 -0.88 -12.11
N GLU A 72 14.28 -1.40 -13.34
CA GLU A 72 14.65 -0.71 -14.57
C GLU A 72 13.75 0.48 -14.90
N LYS A 73 12.59 0.59 -14.23
CA LYS A 73 11.62 1.68 -14.39
C LYS A 73 11.69 2.69 -13.24
N ALA A 74 12.85 2.79 -12.60
CA ALA A 74 13.07 3.76 -11.55
C ALA A 74 12.85 5.19 -12.04
N VAL A 75 12.22 5.99 -11.17
CA VAL A 75 12.06 7.43 -11.37
C VAL A 75 12.89 8.17 -10.33
N GLU A 76 13.44 9.31 -10.71
CA GLU A 76 14.14 10.20 -9.77
C GLU A 76 13.18 11.25 -9.21
N SER A 77 13.29 11.54 -7.91
CA SER A 77 12.59 12.67 -7.32
C SER A 77 13.12 14.01 -7.83
N ASP A 78 12.23 14.98 -8.05
CA ASP A 78 12.56 16.31 -8.57
C ASP A 78 13.24 17.21 -7.52
N THR A 79 13.48 18.49 -7.86
CA THR A 79 14.09 19.46 -6.92
C THR A 79 13.26 19.71 -5.66
N ASN A 80 11.95 19.45 -5.73
CA ASN A 80 11.02 19.54 -4.60
C ASN A 80 10.85 18.17 -3.90
N GLY A 81 11.64 17.17 -4.26
CA GLY A 81 11.53 15.81 -3.73
C GLY A 81 10.27 15.07 -4.19
N GLN A 82 9.50 15.62 -5.13
CA GLN A 82 8.29 15.00 -5.65
C GLN A 82 8.62 13.92 -6.67
N PHE A 83 7.77 12.89 -6.73
CA PHE A 83 7.89 11.83 -7.72
C PHE A 83 6.51 11.33 -8.16
N THR A 84 6.47 10.76 -9.37
CA THR A 84 5.33 9.99 -9.87
C THR A 84 5.86 8.70 -10.46
N LEU A 85 5.56 7.58 -9.80
CA LEU A 85 5.85 6.24 -10.29
C LEU A 85 4.61 5.72 -11.01
N ALA A 86 4.73 5.54 -12.33
CA ALA A 86 3.64 5.07 -13.17
C ALA A 86 3.23 3.64 -12.79
N ALA A 87 1.94 3.34 -12.95
CA ALA A 87 1.43 1.99 -12.78
C ALA A 87 1.93 1.06 -13.89
N GLU A 88 2.27 -0.16 -13.49
CA GLU A 88 2.57 -1.23 -14.43
C GLU A 88 1.30 -1.93 -14.84
N SER A 89 1.17 -2.20 -16.14
CA SER A 89 -0.03 -2.82 -16.69
C SER A 89 0.29 -3.84 -17.77
N GLN A 90 -0.64 -4.75 -17.98
CA GLN A 90 -0.60 -5.74 -19.06
C GLN A 90 -2.00 -5.94 -19.61
N VAL A 91 -2.08 -6.37 -20.86
CA VAL A 91 -3.36 -6.67 -21.52
C VAL A 91 -3.66 -8.15 -21.32
N GLU A 92 -4.80 -8.47 -20.69
CA GLU A 92 -5.23 -9.85 -20.45
C GLU A 92 -6.67 -10.07 -20.92
N ALA A 93 -6.93 -11.29 -21.40
CA ALA A 93 -8.29 -11.79 -21.59
C ALA A 93 -8.80 -12.27 -20.22
N SER A 94 -9.74 -11.54 -19.64
CA SER A 94 -10.21 -11.80 -18.28
C SER A 94 -11.69 -12.18 -18.28
N TRP A 95 -12.00 -13.21 -17.50
CA TRP A 95 -13.35 -13.54 -17.10
C TRP A 95 -13.67 -12.70 -15.86
N LEU A 96 -14.75 -11.91 -15.91
CA LEU A 96 -15.18 -11.04 -14.82
C LEU A 96 -15.30 -11.85 -13.52
N MET A 97 -14.44 -11.56 -12.54
CA MET A 97 -14.68 -11.96 -11.15
C MET A 97 -14.53 -10.75 -10.26
N ALA A 98 -15.66 -10.30 -9.71
CA ALA A 98 -15.68 -9.27 -8.69
C ALA A 98 -15.05 -9.84 -7.41
N GLY A 99 -14.00 -9.19 -6.92
CA GLY A 99 -13.38 -9.48 -5.64
C GLY A 99 -12.45 -8.34 -5.26
N HIS A 100 -12.85 -7.54 -4.27
CA HIS A 100 -12.00 -6.49 -3.70
C HIS A 100 -11.08 -7.13 -2.65
N ALA A 101 -9.96 -7.68 -3.09
CA ALA A 101 -8.86 -8.00 -2.19
C ALA A 101 -7.83 -6.87 -2.27
N PHE A 102 -7.22 -6.50 -1.14
CA PHE A 102 -6.09 -5.55 -1.10
C PHE A 102 -4.78 -6.31 -1.00
N ASN A 103 -3.72 -5.72 -1.58
CA ASN A 103 -2.36 -6.22 -1.48
C ASN A 103 -1.37 -5.08 -1.22
N TYR A 104 -0.22 -5.42 -0.65
CA TYR A 104 0.87 -4.50 -0.42
C TYR A 104 1.89 -4.59 -1.56
N TYR A 105 2.07 -3.48 -2.26
CA TYR A 105 3.03 -3.30 -3.34
C TYR A 105 4.26 -2.59 -2.77
N PRO A 106 5.40 -3.29 -2.56
CA PRO A 106 6.59 -2.67 -1.99
C PRO A 106 7.25 -1.75 -3.02
N LEU A 107 7.49 -0.52 -2.60
CA LEU A 107 8.24 0.52 -3.28
C LEU A 107 9.60 0.64 -2.60
N PHE A 108 10.65 0.81 -3.38
CA PHE A 108 11.99 1.05 -2.89
C PHE A 108 12.36 2.51 -3.09
N ILE A 109 12.96 3.11 -2.07
CA ILE A 109 13.56 4.44 -2.15
C ILE A 109 15.05 4.28 -1.88
N GLU A 110 15.86 4.78 -2.81
CA GLU A 110 17.32 4.71 -2.76
C GLU A 110 17.95 6.10 -2.88
N LYS A 111 18.88 6.39 -1.97
CA LYS A 111 19.65 7.63 -1.97
C LYS A 111 21.06 7.39 -1.41
N GLY A 112 22.06 7.30 -2.29
CA GLY A 112 23.43 6.99 -1.87
C GLY A 112 23.50 5.64 -1.17
N PRO A 113 23.98 5.55 0.10
CA PRO A 113 24.02 4.29 0.85
C PRO A 113 22.65 3.86 1.41
N LEU A 114 21.65 4.76 1.43
CA LEU A 114 20.34 4.49 1.99
C LEU A 114 19.47 3.71 1.00
N ARG A 115 18.86 2.62 1.49
CA ARG A 115 17.82 1.85 0.80
C ARG A 115 16.77 1.40 1.79
N TYR A 116 15.51 1.77 1.59
CA TYR A 116 14.40 1.30 2.41
C TYR A 116 13.14 1.09 1.57
N GLN A 117 12.10 0.55 2.21
CA GLN A 117 10.86 0.16 1.55
C GLN A 117 9.66 0.93 2.11
N LEU A 118 8.74 1.30 1.22
CA LEU A 118 7.39 1.74 1.54
C LEU A 118 6.38 0.71 1.04
N LEU A 119 5.23 0.64 1.69
CA LEU A 119 4.12 -0.20 1.28
C LEU A 119 3.00 0.65 0.69
N ALA A 120 2.68 0.40 -0.58
CA ALA A 120 1.47 0.88 -1.22
C ALA A 120 0.36 -0.17 -1.08
N GLU A 121 -0.71 0.15 -0.36
CA GLU A 121 -1.89 -0.71 -0.26
C GLU A 121 -2.90 -0.35 -1.36
N ALA A 122 -3.15 -1.28 -2.26
CA ALA A 122 -4.06 -1.10 -3.39
C ALA A 122 -4.78 -2.41 -3.71
N SER A 123 -5.81 -2.37 -4.57
CA SER A 123 -6.55 -3.57 -4.94
C SER A 123 -5.66 -4.58 -5.67
N VAL A 124 -5.99 -5.86 -5.52
CA VAL A 124 -5.47 -6.96 -6.33
C VAL A 124 -6.15 -6.92 -7.69
N LYS A 125 -5.38 -7.11 -8.77
CA LYS A 125 -5.90 -7.16 -10.16
C LYS A 125 -6.77 -5.94 -10.49
N MET A 126 -6.16 -4.77 -10.44
CA MET A 126 -6.81 -3.49 -10.72
C MET A 126 -7.22 -3.40 -12.19
N HIS A 127 -8.53 -3.30 -12.45
CA HIS A 127 -9.05 -3.04 -13.80
C HIS A 127 -9.09 -1.54 -14.16
N HIS A 128 -8.98 -0.70 -13.13
CA HIS A 128 -8.86 0.74 -13.24
C HIS A 128 -7.57 1.19 -12.57
N LEU A 129 -7.01 2.30 -13.07
CA LEU A 129 -5.82 2.88 -12.46
C LEU A 129 -6.17 3.38 -11.06
N GLU A 130 -5.53 2.80 -10.04
CA GLU A 130 -5.57 3.33 -8.67
C GLU A 130 -4.35 4.22 -8.45
N THR A 131 -4.59 5.45 -8.02
CA THR A 131 -3.54 6.42 -7.68
C THR A 131 -3.46 6.57 -6.17
N LEU A 132 -2.27 6.38 -5.61
CA LEU A 132 -1.97 6.58 -4.20
C LEU A 132 -1.06 7.79 -4.02
N THR A 133 -1.30 8.55 -2.96
CA THR A 133 -0.40 9.61 -2.51
C THR A 133 0.35 9.11 -1.28
N LEU A 134 1.69 9.03 -1.36
CA LEU A 134 2.54 8.55 -0.28
C LEU A 134 3.75 9.46 -0.09
N SER A 135 3.84 10.09 1.08
CA SER A 135 5.02 10.84 1.48
C SER A 135 6.01 9.95 2.23
N SER A 136 7.29 10.31 2.21
CA SER A 136 8.31 9.56 2.92
C SER A 136 9.28 10.44 3.67
N ILE A 137 9.52 10.07 4.93
CA ILE A 137 10.45 10.76 5.81
C ILE A 137 11.74 9.94 5.93
N ILE A 138 12.86 10.62 5.70
CA ILE A 138 14.21 10.12 5.95
C ILE A 138 14.84 10.99 7.02
N VAL A 139 15.39 10.40 8.07
CA VAL A 139 16.14 11.16 9.07
C VAL A 139 17.56 11.40 8.56
N GLU A 140 18.11 12.61 8.77
CA GLU A 140 19.40 13.01 8.18
C GLU A 140 20.56 12.03 8.47
N SER A 141 20.59 11.39 9.64
CA SER A 141 21.59 10.37 9.99
C SER A 141 21.58 9.18 9.04
N GLU A 142 20.41 8.79 8.53
CA GLU A 142 20.28 7.67 7.59
C GLU A 142 20.97 7.95 6.25
N LEU A 143 21.02 9.22 5.82
CA LEU A 143 21.74 9.63 4.62
C LEU A 143 23.26 9.52 4.78
N LYS A 144 23.75 9.54 6.02
CA LYS A 144 25.16 9.34 6.39
C LYS A 144 25.50 7.86 6.58
N GLY A 145 24.53 6.95 6.37
CA GLY A 145 24.70 5.51 6.53
C GLY A 145 24.57 5.03 7.98
N GLU A 146 24.13 5.88 8.90
CA GLU A 146 23.87 5.50 10.28
C GLU A 146 22.50 4.80 10.36
N PRO A 147 22.42 3.51 10.76
CA PRO A 147 21.16 2.80 10.80
C PRO A 147 20.27 3.38 11.90
N LEU A 148 19.06 3.76 11.53
CA LEU A 148 18.03 4.17 12.47
C LEU A 148 17.15 2.95 12.79
N LEU A 149 17.45 2.24 13.88
CA LEU A 149 16.70 1.07 14.32
C LEU A 149 16.34 1.20 15.79
N GLU A 150 15.09 0.88 16.13
CA GLU A 150 14.68 0.81 17.53
C GLU A 150 15.24 -0.46 18.19
N ASP A 151 15.93 -0.35 19.33
CA ASP A 151 16.74 -1.43 19.91
C ASP A 151 15.96 -2.53 20.66
N SER A 152 14.73 -2.27 21.08
CA SER A 152 13.95 -3.21 21.91
C SER A 152 12.98 -4.06 21.09
N ALA A 153 13.43 -5.24 20.64
CA ALA A 153 12.56 -6.27 20.09
C ALA A 153 12.77 -7.58 20.87
N PRO A 154 11.70 -8.33 21.22
CA PRO A 154 11.87 -9.61 21.89
C PRO A 154 12.54 -10.62 20.94
N SER A 155 13.33 -11.53 21.52
CA SER A 155 14.00 -12.58 20.76
C SER A 155 13.02 -13.40 19.91
N ALA A 156 11.78 -13.58 20.37
CA ALA A 156 10.70 -14.27 19.68
C ALA A 156 10.45 -13.80 18.23
N LEU A 157 10.80 -12.54 17.88
CA LEU A 157 10.65 -12.04 16.52
C LEU A 157 11.62 -12.65 15.50
N HIS A 158 12.57 -13.48 15.93
CA HIS A 158 13.39 -14.32 15.04
C HIS A 158 12.54 -15.23 14.13
N ARG A 159 11.28 -15.46 14.50
CA ARG A 159 10.28 -16.25 13.75
C ARG A 159 9.59 -15.48 12.62
N CYS A 160 9.77 -14.16 12.57
CA CYS A 160 9.17 -13.29 11.57
C CYS A 160 10.15 -13.01 10.43
N ASN A 161 9.65 -12.46 9.32
CA ASN A 161 10.53 -12.06 8.22
C ASN A 161 11.48 -10.94 8.68
N PHE A 162 12.78 -11.24 8.70
CA PHE A 162 13.80 -10.29 9.17
C PHE A 162 13.79 -8.97 8.40
N SER A 163 13.67 -9.01 7.06
CA SER A 163 13.66 -7.80 6.25
C SER A 163 12.49 -6.88 6.59
N TRP A 164 11.30 -7.44 6.83
CA TRP A 164 10.11 -6.65 7.19
C TRP A 164 10.19 -6.14 8.63
N LEU A 165 10.76 -6.94 9.53
CA LEU A 165 11.02 -6.51 10.90
C LEU A 165 11.99 -5.32 10.94
N THR A 166 13.03 -5.33 10.12
CA THR A 166 13.95 -4.18 9.99
C THR A 166 13.22 -2.93 9.52
N GLN A 167 12.31 -3.04 8.55
CA GLN A 167 11.51 -1.89 8.08
C GLN A 167 10.57 -1.37 9.18
N LEU A 168 9.91 -2.26 9.94
CA LEU A 168 9.09 -1.87 11.08
C LEU A 168 9.92 -1.14 12.14
N ARG A 169 11.08 -1.69 12.54
CA ARG A 169 11.97 -1.07 13.54
C ARG A 169 12.50 0.29 13.10
N ARG A 170 12.81 0.44 11.80
CA ARG A 170 13.13 1.76 11.22
C ARG A 170 11.95 2.71 11.36
N SER A 171 10.76 2.27 10.95
CA SER A 171 9.54 3.08 10.98
C SER A 171 9.20 3.57 12.39
N LEU A 172 9.37 2.71 13.39
CA LEU A 172 9.18 3.06 14.80
C LEU A 172 10.24 4.05 15.29
N ALA A 173 11.51 3.87 14.90
CA ALA A 173 12.57 4.81 15.24
C ALA A 173 12.35 6.21 14.63
N VAL A 174 11.87 6.28 13.38
CA VAL A 174 11.44 7.55 12.77
C VAL A 174 10.30 8.19 13.57
N ASN A 175 9.29 7.42 13.99
CA ASN A 175 8.21 7.94 14.84
C ASN A 175 8.73 8.49 16.17
N SER A 176 9.69 7.80 16.80
CA SER A 176 10.33 8.26 18.03
C SER A 176 11.03 9.61 17.85
N VAL A 177 11.77 9.77 16.75
CA VAL A 177 12.41 11.05 16.39
C VAL A 177 11.37 12.15 16.17
N LEU A 178 10.28 11.86 15.46
CA LEU A 178 9.19 12.82 15.25
C LEU A 178 8.56 13.25 16.57
N GLU A 179 8.38 12.32 17.51
CA GLU A 179 7.79 12.59 18.83
C GLU A 179 8.71 13.41 19.74
N GLN A 180 10.02 13.20 19.65
CA GLN A 180 11.01 13.99 20.38
C GLN A 180 11.02 15.45 19.92
N HIS A 181 10.82 15.70 18.62
CA HIS A 181 10.94 17.04 18.05
C HIS A 181 9.60 17.78 17.89
N PHE A 182 8.49 17.06 17.71
CA PHE A 182 7.17 17.64 17.45
C PHE A 182 6.16 17.17 18.51
N THR A 183 6.34 17.64 19.75
CA THR A 183 5.45 17.34 20.87
C THR A 183 4.04 17.90 20.69
N GLN A 184 3.88 18.98 19.91
CA GLN A 184 2.59 19.58 19.53
C GLN A 184 2.42 19.57 18.01
N ARG A 185 1.63 18.64 17.48
CA ARG A 185 1.36 18.55 16.03
C ARG A 185 0.68 19.78 15.44
N SER A 186 -0.04 20.55 16.25
CA SER A 186 -0.71 21.80 15.83
C SER A 186 0.28 22.89 15.37
N ALA A 187 1.55 22.79 15.72
CA ALA A 187 2.59 23.70 15.26
C ALA A 187 3.11 23.37 13.84
N LEU A 188 2.78 22.20 13.31
CA LEU A 188 3.15 21.79 11.95
C LEU A 188 2.19 22.41 10.93
N SER A 189 2.72 22.79 9.77
CA SER A 189 1.89 23.13 8.61
C SER A 189 1.07 21.92 8.14
N THR A 190 0.00 22.15 7.38
CA THR A 190 -0.85 21.06 6.84
C THR A 190 -0.05 20.02 6.05
N GLN A 191 0.96 20.46 5.29
CA GLN A 191 1.81 19.58 4.51
C GLN A 191 2.71 18.71 5.41
N GLU A 192 3.32 19.31 6.43
CA GLU A 192 4.14 18.57 7.39
C GLU A 192 3.32 17.59 8.23
N GLN A 193 2.09 17.94 8.59
CA GLN A 193 1.14 17.02 9.22
C GLN A 193 0.87 15.81 8.32
N THR A 194 0.75 16.01 7.01
CA THR A 194 0.57 14.92 6.03
C THR A 194 1.76 13.97 6.03
N TYR A 195 3.00 14.49 6.06
CA TYR A 195 4.19 13.64 6.13
C TYR A 195 4.21 12.78 7.38
N VAL A 196 3.87 13.38 8.52
CA VAL A 196 3.82 12.70 9.81
C VAL A 196 2.73 11.61 9.79
N ASP A 197 1.52 11.94 9.31
CA ASP A 197 0.41 10.99 9.22
C ASP A 197 0.73 9.81 8.28
N ASP A 198 1.32 10.07 7.12
CA ASP A 198 1.77 9.03 6.18
C ASP A 198 2.78 8.10 6.86
N GLN A 199 3.71 8.64 7.65
CA GLN A 199 4.72 7.87 8.37
C GLN A 199 4.09 6.98 9.47
N TYR A 200 3.08 7.46 10.20
CA TYR A 200 2.32 6.62 11.13
C TYR A 200 1.53 5.53 10.40
N GLN A 201 0.95 5.85 9.25
CA GLN A 201 0.24 4.87 8.43
C GLN A 201 1.19 3.79 7.89
N GLN A 202 2.36 4.16 7.38
CA GLN A 202 3.40 3.22 6.96
C GLN A 202 3.82 2.29 8.11
N THR A 203 3.92 2.82 9.33
CA THR A 203 4.22 2.00 10.51
C THR A 203 3.13 0.96 10.77
N ARG A 204 1.85 1.32 10.62
CA ARG A 204 0.71 0.38 10.76
C ARG A 204 0.74 -0.70 9.68
N LEU A 205 1.02 -0.32 8.44
CA LEU A 205 1.15 -1.26 7.32
C LEU A 205 2.29 -2.25 7.55
N TRP A 206 3.46 -1.76 7.98
CA TRP A 206 4.60 -2.62 8.32
C TRP A 206 4.29 -3.55 9.50
N LEU A 207 3.61 -3.06 10.53
CA LEU A 207 3.21 -3.89 11.66
C LEU A 207 2.27 -5.02 11.22
N ALA A 208 1.26 -4.73 10.40
CA ALA A 208 0.38 -5.73 9.83
C ALA A 208 1.14 -6.75 8.97
N GLN A 209 2.09 -6.28 8.17
CA GLN A 209 2.91 -7.13 7.31
C GLN A 209 3.85 -8.05 8.11
N VAL A 210 4.49 -7.54 9.16
CA VAL A 210 5.35 -8.34 10.05
C VAL A 210 4.52 -9.41 10.77
N LYS A 211 3.35 -9.05 11.34
CA LYS A 211 2.44 -10.00 11.99
C LYS A 211 2.07 -11.19 11.09
N ARG A 212 1.74 -10.91 9.82
CA ARG A 212 1.40 -11.94 8.82
C ARG A 212 2.57 -12.85 8.44
N SER A 213 3.80 -12.42 8.73
CA SER A 213 5.03 -13.11 8.32
C SER A 213 5.59 -14.09 9.35
N CYS A 214 5.10 -14.06 10.58
CA CYS A 214 5.66 -14.84 11.66
C CYS A 214 5.20 -16.30 11.60
N ASP A 215 6.14 -17.23 11.67
CA ASP A 215 5.87 -18.65 11.84
C ASP A 215 6.12 -19.08 13.29
N TRP A 216 5.03 -19.18 14.06
CA TRP A 216 5.07 -19.53 15.48
C TRP A 216 5.35 -21.02 15.75
N ARG A 217 5.52 -21.83 14.71
CA ARG A 217 5.77 -23.27 14.88
C ARG A 217 7.24 -23.54 15.21
N ASP A 218 7.47 -24.50 16.08
CA ASP A 218 8.80 -25.01 16.40
C ASP A 218 9.35 -25.93 15.31
N ARG A 219 10.51 -26.54 15.56
CA ARG A 219 11.17 -27.45 14.61
C ARG A 219 10.37 -28.73 14.32
N HIS A 220 9.39 -29.05 15.16
CA HIS A 220 8.50 -30.20 15.03
C HIS A 220 7.15 -29.82 14.42
N GLY A 221 6.96 -28.54 14.06
CA GLY A 221 5.69 -28.03 13.53
C GLY A 221 4.64 -27.73 14.60
N LEU A 222 4.98 -27.82 15.89
CA LEU A 222 4.08 -27.55 17.00
C LEU A 222 4.10 -26.04 17.35
N PRO A 223 2.96 -25.43 17.74
CA PRO A 223 2.94 -24.04 18.16
C PRO A 223 3.85 -23.79 19.38
N ASN A 224 4.75 -22.82 19.28
CA ASN A 224 5.51 -22.31 20.42
C ASN A 224 4.73 -21.16 21.06
N TYR A 225 4.01 -21.47 22.15
CA TYR A 225 3.12 -20.54 22.83
C TYR A 225 3.85 -19.38 23.52
N ASP A 226 5.06 -19.59 24.02
CA ASP A 226 5.84 -18.56 24.71
C ASP A 226 6.32 -17.48 23.74
N ASP A 227 6.91 -17.89 22.60
CA ASP A 227 7.32 -16.98 21.55
C ASP A 227 6.12 -16.23 20.96
N MET A 228 5.00 -16.94 20.75
CA MET A 228 3.76 -16.34 20.27
C MET A 228 3.22 -15.29 21.24
N LYS A 229 3.23 -15.57 22.55
CA LYS A 229 2.79 -14.62 23.58
C LYS A 229 3.67 -13.37 23.59
N ALA A 230 4.99 -13.54 23.64
CA ALA A 230 5.94 -12.42 23.66
C ALA A 230 5.84 -11.55 22.39
N GLY A 231 5.71 -12.17 21.22
CA GLY A 231 5.49 -11.45 19.96
C GLY A 231 4.18 -10.66 19.95
N ASN A 232 3.08 -11.27 20.41
CA ASN A 232 1.78 -10.61 20.49
C ASN A 232 1.77 -9.44 21.49
N GLU A 233 2.44 -9.57 22.63
CA GLU A 233 2.59 -8.48 23.60
C GLU A 233 3.36 -7.29 23.00
N TYR A 234 4.47 -7.56 22.31
CA TYR A 234 5.24 -6.53 21.59
C TYR A 234 4.38 -5.81 20.54
N PHE A 235 3.66 -6.57 19.71
CA PHE A 235 2.79 -5.98 18.71
C PHE A 235 1.65 -5.16 19.30
N LYS A 236 1.07 -5.60 20.43
CA LYS A 236 0.01 -4.88 21.13
C LYS A 236 0.50 -3.56 21.72
N GLN A 237 1.73 -3.51 22.22
CA GLN A 237 2.35 -2.28 22.70
C GLN A 237 2.47 -1.26 21.57
N ILE A 238 2.94 -1.69 20.40
CA ILE A 238 3.02 -0.83 19.22
C ILE A 238 1.63 -0.35 18.79
N ASP A 239 0.65 -1.25 18.65
CA ASP A 239 -0.72 -0.88 18.25
C ASP A 239 -1.32 0.18 19.20
N SER A 240 -1.07 0.02 20.49
CA SER A 240 -1.55 0.94 21.53
C SER A 240 -0.86 2.30 21.42
N ALA A 241 0.45 2.31 21.20
CA ALA A 241 1.21 3.53 20.96
C ALA A 241 0.74 4.28 19.70
N LEU A 242 0.42 3.56 18.62
CA LEU A 242 -0.07 4.15 17.36
C LEU A 242 -1.52 4.65 17.46
N SER A 243 -2.39 3.94 18.18
CA SER A 243 -3.83 4.26 18.29
C SER A 243 -4.10 5.54 19.07
N ASN A 244 -3.29 5.82 20.10
CA ASN A 244 -3.36 7.07 20.84
C ASN A 244 -2.94 8.30 20.00
N LYS A 245 -2.32 8.07 18.83
CA LYS A 245 -1.70 9.10 17.99
C LYS A 245 -2.50 9.41 16.72
N SER A 246 -3.50 8.59 16.36
CA SER A 246 -4.39 8.81 15.21
C SER A 246 -5.67 9.60 15.53
N LEU A 247 -5.89 9.97 16.80
CA LEU A 247 -7.11 10.64 17.25
C LEU A 247 -7.20 12.14 16.88
N SER A 248 -6.15 12.77 16.32
CA SER A 248 -6.24 14.18 15.93
C SER A 248 -6.97 14.45 14.62
N LYS A 249 -7.44 13.41 13.90
CA LYS A 249 -8.13 13.58 12.61
C LYS A 249 -9.65 13.74 12.73
N HIS A 250 -10.27 13.35 13.85
CA HIS A 250 -11.73 13.40 14.01
C HIS A 250 -12.28 14.54 14.87
N ASP A 251 -11.45 15.23 15.66
CA ASP A 251 -11.97 16.31 16.52
C ASP A 251 -12.17 17.64 15.79
N ASN A 252 -11.65 17.79 14.56
CA ASN A 252 -11.81 19.02 13.77
C ASN A 252 -12.95 18.99 12.73
N GLU A 253 -13.54 17.82 12.44
CA GLU A 253 -14.67 17.72 11.49
C GLU A 253 -16.05 17.78 12.19
N SER A 254 -16.11 17.75 13.52
CA SER A 254 -17.37 17.80 14.28
C SER A 254 -17.81 19.21 14.71
N ASN A 255 -17.04 20.27 14.43
CA ASN A 255 -17.35 21.64 14.89
C ASN A 255 -17.68 22.64 13.77
N THR A 256 -18.02 22.18 12.57
CA THR A 256 -18.60 23.03 11.52
C THR A 256 -19.84 22.37 10.92
N LYS A 257 -20.92 22.35 11.69
CA LYS A 257 -22.30 22.39 11.18
C LYS A 257 -23.14 23.28 12.07
#